data_AF-A0A976J6X0-F1
#
_entry.id   AF-A0A976J6X0-F1
#
_cell.length_a   1.000
_cell.length_b   1.000
_cell.length_c   1.000
_cell.angle_alpha   90.00
_cell.angle_beta   90.00
_cell.angle_gamma   90.00
#
_symmetry.space_group_name_H-M   'P 1'
#
loop_
_entity.id
_entity.type
_entity.pdbx_description
1 polymer ?
#
loop_
_entity_poly.entity_id
_entity_poly.type
_entity_poly.pdbx_seq_one_letter_code
_entity_poly.pdbx_strand_id
1 'polypeptide(L)'
;MIAVKRLQSLFWVLLVALGALGAYLVSLRVATERNELMHVRSQIVSARADIRYLETEFAARSSIRQLERWNADDFRYSARAADQYLDGERALAHLDGVQPNGPAYVAPPVMVAMIDQQEGSGASAATPVASPATLQIRSDAATIRAASAGAAQATPVKTAQAAVSATRADARTDAGTKAKAAPQNALARKAERMAMLDARLLDERTLGDIGRRAVAENGGKQR
;
A
#
# COMPACT_ATOMS: atom_id res chain seq x y z
N MET A 1 56.46 53.43 -9.34
CA MET A 1 56.65 52.00 -9.68
C MET A 1 56.15 51.00 -8.62
N ILE A 2 56.08 51.35 -7.32
CA ILE A 2 55.61 50.45 -6.24
C ILE A 2 54.10 50.12 -6.35
N ALA A 3 53.26 51.09 -6.72
CA ALA A 3 51.81 50.89 -6.86
C ALA A 3 51.44 49.86 -7.94
N VAL A 4 52.16 49.84 -9.06
CA VAL A 4 51.93 48.91 -10.18
C VAL A 4 52.20 47.45 -9.77
N LYS A 5 53.30 47.21 -9.03
CA LYS A 5 53.63 45.88 -8.49
C LYS A 5 52.58 45.38 -7.49
N ARG A 6 51.98 46.28 -6.70
CA ARG A 6 50.89 45.94 -5.78
C ARG A 6 49.59 45.62 -6.49
N LEU A 7 49.24 46.39 -7.53
CA LEU A 7 48.08 46.09 -8.37
C LEU A 7 48.20 44.71 -9.02
N GLN A 8 49.39 44.37 -9.55
CA GLN A 8 49.67 43.05 -10.10
C GLN A 8 49.49 41.92 -9.05
N SER A 9 49.92 42.15 -7.80
CA SER A 9 49.70 41.17 -6.72
C SER A 9 48.22 40.99 -6.38
N LEU A 10 47.41 42.06 -6.43
CA LEU A 10 45.96 41.98 -6.22
C LEU A 10 45.28 41.17 -7.32
N PHE A 11 45.71 41.29 -8.58
CA PHE A 11 45.17 40.50 -9.68
C PHE A 11 45.38 39.00 -9.49
N TRP A 12 46.56 38.59 -9.02
CA TRP A 12 46.82 37.18 -8.72
C TRP A 12 45.92 36.66 -7.59
N VAL A 13 45.73 37.44 -6.53
CA VAL A 13 44.82 37.08 -5.42
C VAL A 13 43.37 37.01 -5.90
N LEU A 14 42.93 37.97 -6.71
CA LEU A 14 41.59 37.99 -7.31
C LEU A 14 41.35 36.75 -8.18
N LEU A 15 42.33 36.37 -9.00
CA LEU A 15 42.24 35.22 -9.89
C LEU A 15 42.11 33.91 -9.09
N VAL A 16 42.91 33.74 -8.03
CA VAL A 16 42.80 32.58 -7.13
C VAL A 16 41.46 32.57 -6.40
N ALA A 17 41.00 33.72 -5.90
CA ALA A 17 39.72 33.84 -5.23
C ALA A 17 38.54 33.50 -6.16
N LEU A 18 38.57 33.95 -7.42
CA LEU A 18 37.56 33.60 -8.42
C LEU A 18 37.58 32.11 -8.74
N GLY A 19 38.76 31.52 -8.89
CA GLY A 19 38.92 30.07 -9.10
C GLY A 19 38.35 29.25 -7.95
N ALA A 20 38.66 29.63 -6.71
CA ALA A 20 38.12 29.01 -5.50
C ALA A 20 36.58 29.14 -5.42
N LEU A 21 36.05 30.31 -5.75
CA LEU A 21 34.60 30.54 -5.79
C LEU A 21 33.92 29.68 -6.87
N GLY A 22 34.53 29.55 -8.06
CA GLY A 22 34.04 28.67 -9.12
C GLY A 22 34.00 27.20 -8.69
N ALA A 23 35.07 26.71 -8.07
CA ALA A 23 35.12 25.35 -7.52
C ALA A 23 34.06 25.11 -6.44
N TYR A 24 33.81 26.10 -5.59
CA TYR A 24 32.76 26.03 -4.57
C TYR A 24 31.35 25.93 -5.18
N LEU A 25 31.03 26.74 -6.19
CA LEU A 25 29.73 26.67 -6.87
C LEU A 25 29.49 25.32 -7.54
N VAL A 26 30.52 24.76 -8.18
CA VAL A 26 30.45 23.42 -8.77
C VAL A 26 30.22 22.36 -7.68
N SER A 27 30.93 22.44 -6.55
CA SER A 27 30.72 21.51 -5.43
C SER A 27 29.30 21.59 -4.87
N LEU A 28 28.70 22.78 -4.85
CA LEU A 28 27.32 22.96 -4.40
C LEU A 28 26.31 22.32 -5.37
N ARG A 29 26.56 22.43 -6.70
CA ARG A 29 25.73 21.78 -7.72
C ARG A 29 25.79 20.25 -7.65
N VAL A 30 26.96 19.69 -7.40
CA VAL A 30 27.10 18.24 -7.20
C VAL A 30 26.25 17.75 -6.02
N ALA A 31 26.13 18.55 -4.95
CA ALA A 31 25.27 18.20 -3.82
C ALA A 31 23.78 18.21 -4.20
N THR A 32 23.32 19.18 -5.00
CA THR A 32 21.93 19.23 -5.47
C THR A 32 21.60 18.08 -6.42
N GLU A 33 22.51 17.76 -7.36
CA GLU A 33 22.33 16.66 -8.30
C GLU A 33 22.29 15.30 -7.59
N ARG A 34 23.14 15.10 -6.58
CA ARG A 34 23.08 13.88 -5.76
C ARG A 34 21.73 13.71 -5.07
N ASN A 35 21.11 14.81 -4.60
CA ASN A 35 19.79 14.76 -3.99
C ASN A 35 18.70 14.40 -5.01
N GLU A 36 18.74 14.99 -6.21
CA GLU A 36 17.83 14.65 -7.31
C GLU A 36 17.96 13.18 -7.72
N LEU A 37 19.19 12.65 -7.81
CA LEU A 37 19.43 11.24 -8.08
C LEU A 37 18.85 10.33 -7.00
N MET A 38 18.96 10.69 -5.73
CA MET A 38 18.34 9.92 -4.65
C MET A 38 16.81 9.96 -4.73
N HIS A 39 16.23 11.09 -5.11
CA HIS A 39 14.79 11.19 -5.32
C HIS A 39 14.31 10.29 -6.46
N VAL A 40 14.95 10.34 -7.63
CA VAL A 40 14.64 9.45 -8.76
C VAL A 40 14.83 7.99 -8.38
N ARG A 41 15.90 7.65 -7.66
CA ARG A 41 16.12 6.28 -7.17
C ARG A 41 14.99 5.80 -6.26
N SER A 42 14.47 6.66 -5.39
CA SER A 42 13.31 6.34 -4.54
C SER A 42 12.04 6.09 -5.36
N GLN A 43 11.80 6.90 -6.40
CA GLN A 43 10.66 6.73 -7.32
C GLN A 43 10.78 5.43 -8.13
N ILE A 44 11.99 5.05 -8.56
CA ILE A 44 12.21 3.78 -9.26
C ILE A 44 11.85 2.60 -8.34
N VAL A 45 12.22 2.66 -7.07
CA VAL A 45 11.89 1.60 -6.11
C VAL A 45 10.39 1.53 -5.87
N SER A 46 9.69 2.66 -5.71
CA SER A 46 8.24 2.66 -5.56
C SER A 46 7.54 2.14 -6.81
N ALA A 47 7.92 2.61 -8.00
CA ALA A 47 7.35 2.16 -9.26
C ALA A 47 7.55 0.65 -9.49
N ARG A 48 8.69 0.09 -9.08
CA ARG A 48 8.93 -1.36 -9.13
C ARG A 48 8.04 -2.13 -8.16
N ALA A 49 7.74 -1.58 -6.98
CA ALA A 49 6.80 -2.19 -6.05
C ALA A 49 5.38 -2.18 -6.61
N ASP A 50 4.97 -1.06 -7.22
CA ASP A 50 3.67 -0.91 -7.87
C ASP A 50 3.52 -1.90 -9.04
N ILE A 51 4.54 -2.01 -9.90
CA ILE A 51 4.54 -2.99 -11.01
C ILE A 51 4.34 -4.41 -10.48
N ARG A 52 5.08 -4.82 -9.45
CA ARG A 52 4.91 -6.16 -8.85
C ARG A 52 3.51 -6.36 -8.29
N TYR A 53 2.96 -5.35 -7.63
CA TYR A 53 1.59 -5.40 -7.14
C TYR A 53 0.58 -5.58 -8.28
N LEU A 54 0.71 -4.80 -9.35
CA LEU A 54 -0.15 -4.91 -10.54
C LEU A 54 -0.01 -6.28 -11.21
N GLU A 55 1.21 -6.79 -11.35
CA GLU A 55 1.47 -8.13 -11.89
C GLU A 55 0.78 -9.22 -11.07
N THR A 56 0.80 -9.11 -9.74
CA THR A 56 0.10 -10.06 -8.87
C THR A 56 -1.42 -9.97 -9.01
N GLU A 57 -1.99 -8.77 -9.12
CA GLU A 57 -3.43 -8.61 -9.37
C GLU A 57 -3.83 -9.19 -10.73
N PHE A 58 -3.04 -8.93 -11.78
CA PHE A 58 -3.33 -9.46 -13.11
C PHE A 58 -3.19 -10.97 -13.18
N ALA A 59 -2.16 -11.55 -12.56
CA ALA A 59 -1.99 -12.99 -12.45
C ALA A 59 -3.16 -13.64 -11.71
N ALA A 60 -3.62 -13.03 -10.60
CA ALA A 60 -4.80 -13.52 -9.90
C ALA A 60 -6.05 -13.46 -10.78
N ARG A 61 -6.32 -12.33 -11.45
CA ARG A 61 -7.51 -12.18 -12.31
C ARG A 61 -7.48 -13.07 -13.56
N SER A 62 -6.32 -13.32 -14.16
CA SER A 62 -6.21 -14.21 -15.31
C SER A 62 -6.31 -15.68 -14.91
N SER A 63 -5.75 -16.05 -13.76
CA SER A 63 -5.79 -17.43 -13.25
C SER A 63 -7.22 -17.92 -13.02
N ILE A 64 -8.14 -17.07 -12.57
CA ILE A 64 -9.55 -17.44 -12.37
C ILE A 64 -10.21 -17.89 -13.69
N ARG A 65 -10.01 -17.13 -14.77
CA ARG A 65 -10.56 -17.49 -16.09
C ARG A 65 -9.93 -18.75 -16.66
N GLN A 66 -8.64 -18.95 -16.38
CA GLN A 66 -7.93 -20.15 -16.80
C GLN A 66 -8.40 -21.39 -16.02
N LEU A 67 -8.59 -21.26 -14.70
CA LEU A 67 -9.14 -22.31 -13.85
C LEU A 67 -10.56 -22.67 -14.27
N GLU A 68 -11.41 -21.69 -14.57
CA GLU A 68 -12.77 -21.94 -15.07
C GLU A 68 -12.76 -22.72 -16.39
N ARG A 69 -11.88 -22.35 -17.32
CA ARG A 69 -11.69 -23.08 -18.58
C ARG A 69 -11.21 -24.52 -18.35
N TRP A 70 -10.17 -24.71 -17.53
CA TRP A 70 -9.67 -26.06 -17.22
C TRP A 70 -10.71 -26.91 -16.51
N ASN A 71 -11.50 -26.31 -15.62
CA ASN A 71 -12.55 -27.01 -14.90
C ASN A 71 -13.69 -27.45 -15.84
N ALA A 72 -14.01 -26.63 -16.85
CA ALA A 72 -14.99 -26.96 -17.87
C ALA A 72 -14.49 -28.02 -18.86
N ASP A 73 -13.24 -27.91 -19.32
CA ASP A 73 -12.67 -28.74 -20.39
C ASP A 73 -12.29 -30.16 -19.90
N ASP A 74 -11.52 -30.28 -18.81
CA ASP A 74 -10.99 -31.57 -18.34
C ASP A 74 -11.88 -32.23 -17.28
N PHE A 75 -12.32 -31.45 -16.29
CA PHE A 75 -13.00 -32.00 -15.11
C PHE A 75 -14.52 -32.01 -15.24
N ARG A 76 -15.07 -31.27 -16.21
CA ARG A 76 -16.52 -31.07 -16.43
C ARG A 76 -17.28 -30.65 -15.16
N TYR A 77 -16.60 -30.11 -14.15
CA TYR A 77 -17.27 -29.54 -13.00
C TYR A 77 -17.71 -28.13 -13.38
N SER A 78 -18.94 -28.01 -13.87
CA SER A 78 -19.64 -26.74 -13.83
C SER A 78 -20.20 -26.51 -12.42
N ALA A 79 -20.20 -25.26 -11.95
CA ALA A 79 -21.04 -24.91 -10.82
C ALA A 79 -22.48 -25.27 -11.20
N ARG A 80 -23.17 -26.11 -10.40
CA ARG A 80 -24.55 -26.49 -10.72
C ARG A 80 -25.40 -25.23 -10.81
N ALA A 81 -26.20 -25.14 -11.86
CA ALA A 81 -27.12 -24.03 -12.05
C ALA A 81 -28.14 -23.99 -10.90
N ALA A 82 -28.69 -22.81 -10.62
CA ALA A 82 -29.70 -22.61 -9.58
C ALA A 82 -30.92 -23.55 -9.75
N ASP A 83 -31.26 -23.93 -10.98
CA ASP A 83 -32.33 -24.86 -11.34
C ASP A 83 -32.14 -26.29 -10.78
N GLN A 84 -30.89 -26.66 -10.45
CA GLN A 84 -30.58 -27.98 -9.90
C GLN A 84 -30.61 -28.01 -8.37
N TYR A 85 -30.89 -26.87 -7.74
CA TYR A 85 -31.16 -26.80 -6.31
C TYR A 85 -32.66 -26.70 -6.08
N LEU A 86 -33.12 -27.35 -5.03
CA LEU A 86 -34.53 -27.29 -4.62
C LEU A 86 -34.76 -25.97 -3.89
N ASP A 87 -35.83 -25.26 -4.24
CA ASP A 87 -36.16 -23.94 -3.67
C ASP A 87 -36.49 -23.96 -2.16
N GLY A 88 -36.71 -25.14 -1.54
CA GLY A 88 -36.96 -25.22 -0.09
C GLY A 88 -37.43 -26.58 0.43
N GLU A 89 -37.78 -26.61 1.71
CA GLU A 89 -38.10 -27.83 2.48
C GLU A 89 -39.36 -28.53 1.97
N ARG A 90 -40.32 -27.78 1.44
CA ARG A 90 -41.51 -28.36 0.78
C ARG A 90 -41.17 -29.07 -0.53
N ALA A 91 -40.22 -28.55 -1.30
CA ALA A 91 -39.75 -29.21 -2.52
C ALA A 91 -38.90 -30.46 -2.20
N LEU A 92 -38.15 -30.42 -1.09
CA LEU A 92 -37.44 -31.58 -0.53
C LEU A 92 -38.40 -32.69 -0.08
N ALA A 93 -39.50 -32.35 0.61
CA ALA A 93 -40.50 -33.34 1.03
C ALA A 93 -41.19 -34.04 -0.15
N HIS A 94 -41.34 -33.36 -1.30
CA HIS A 94 -41.84 -33.96 -2.53
C HIS A 94 -40.82 -34.90 -3.21
N LEU A 95 -39.55 -34.83 -2.79
CA LEU A 95 -38.49 -35.74 -3.25
C LEU A 95 -38.41 -37.01 -2.39
N ASP A 96 -39.07 -37.04 -1.22
CA ASP A 96 -39.15 -38.22 -0.35
C ASP A 96 -39.94 -39.32 -1.06
N GLY A 97 -39.23 -40.37 -1.50
CA GLY A 97 -39.78 -41.47 -2.31
C GLY A 97 -39.43 -41.47 -3.79
N VAL A 98 -38.70 -40.47 -4.29
CA VAL A 98 -38.15 -40.48 -5.66
C VAL A 98 -36.91 -41.38 -5.71
N GLN A 99 -36.93 -42.41 -6.55
CA GLN A 99 -35.76 -43.26 -6.76
C GLN A 99 -34.67 -42.45 -7.49
N PRO A 100 -33.42 -42.40 -7.00
CA PRO A 100 -32.36 -41.63 -7.64
C PRO A 100 -32.17 -42.04 -9.10
N ASN A 101 -32.14 -41.04 -9.97
CA ASN A 101 -32.00 -41.21 -11.41
C ASN A 101 -30.52 -41.46 -11.70
N GLY A 102 -30.13 -42.73 -11.83
CA GLY A 102 -28.77 -43.12 -12.22
C GLY A 102 -28.16 -44.20 -11.32
N PRO A 103 -26.97 -44.70 -11.67
CA PRO A 103 -26.25 -45.63 -10.81
C PRO A 103 -26.00 -45.00 -9.44
N ALA A 104 -26.08 -45.80 -8.38
CA ALA A 104 -25.75 -45.35 -7.03
C ALA A 104 -24.37 -44.69 -7.04
N TYR A 105 -24.33 -43.38 -6.82
CA TYR A 105 -23.09 -42.62 -6.83
C TYR A 105 -22.29 -43.01 -5.58
N VAL A 106 -21.35 -43.93 -5.76
CA VAL A 106 -20.33 -44.22 -4.76
C VAL A 106 -19.20 -43.24 -4.99
N ALA A 107 -19.04 -42.27 -4.08
CA ALA A 107 -17.92 -41.34 -4.16
C ALA A 107 -16.62 -42.17 -4.13
N PRO A 108 -15.74 -42.06 -5.14
CA PRO A 108 -14.44 -42.71 -5.08
C PRO A 108 -13.67 -42.19 -3.86
N PRO A 109 -12.89 -43.03 -3.17
CA PRO A 109 -12.16 -42.63 -1.97
C PRO A 109 -11.27 -41.43 -2.31
N VAL A 110 -11.45 -40.33 -1.56
CA VAL A 110 -10.65 -39.11 -1.71
C VAL A 110 -9.23 -39.45 -1.28
N MET A 111 -8.35 -39.64 -2.26
CA MET A 111 -6.92 -39.77 -2.06
C MET A 111 -6.37 -38.38 -1.70
N VAL A 112 -6.28 -38.07 -0.41
CA VAL A 112 -5.53 -36.91 0.05
C VAL A 112 -4.04 -37.21 -0.11
N ALA A 113 -3.40 -36.55 -1.07
CA ALA A 113 -1.96 -36.47 -1.13
C ALA A 113 -1.49 -35.56 0.03
N MET A 114 -1.20 -36.17 1.17
CA MET A 114 -0.48 -35.50 2.26
C MET A 114 0.93 -35.23 1.73
N ILE A 115 1.28 -33.96 1.55
CA ILE A 115 2.67 -33.58 1.39
C ILE A 115 3.26 -33.66 2.79
N ASP A 116 3.83 -34.82 3.13
CA ASP A 116 4.75 -34.88 4.27
C ASP A 116 5.93 -33.97 3.91
N GLN A 117 5.97 -32.78 4.54
CA GLN A 117 7.23 -32.06 4.65
C GLN A 117 8.11 -32.87 5.57
N GLN A 118 8.86 -33.80 4.97
CA GLN A 118 9.96 -34.50 5.59
C GLN A 118 10.98 -33.44 6.04
N GLU A 119 10.88 -33.00 7.28
CA GLU A 119 11.99 -32.33 7.95
C GLU A 119 13.14 -33.32 8.07
N GLY A 120 14.13 -33.14 7.19
CA GLY A 120 15.41 -33.84 7.26
C GLY A 120 15.42 -35.21 6.58
N SER A 121 15.73 -35.25 5.29
CA SER A 121 16.70 -36.21 4.78
C SER A 121 17.23 -35.77 3.41
N GLY A 122 18.52 -36.06 3.18
CA GLY A 122 19.37 -35.46 2.16
C GLY A 122 18.85 -35.50 0.72
N ALA A 123 19.28 -34.49 -0.03
CA ALA A 123 19.08 -34.36 -1.47
C ALA A 123 19.42 -35.67 -2.21
N SER A 124 18.42 -36.24 -2.87
CA SER A 124 18.65 -37.07 -4.05
C SER A 124 18.14 -36.30 -5.25
N ALA A 125 19.07 -35.90 -6.12
CA ALA A 125 18.80 -35.15 -7.33
C ALA A 125 17.90 -35.98 -8.26
N ALA A 126 16.62 -35.61 -8.34
CA ALA A 126 15.74 -36.10 -9.39
C ALA A 126 16.05 -35.36 -10.70
N THR A 127 16.35 -36.11 -11.75
CA THR A 127 16.53 -35.63 -13.11
C THR A 127 15.27 -34.89 -13.57
N PRO A 128 15.37 -33.62 -14.01
CA PRO A 128 14.19 -32.86 -14.44
C PRO A 128 13.67 -33.44 -15.76
N VAL A 129 12.45 -33.97 -15.72
CA VAL A 129 11.66 -34.17 -16.94
C VAL A 129 11.31 -32.80 -17.51
N ALA A 130 11.69 -32.57 -18.77
CA ALA A 130 11.48 -31.30 -19.46
C ALA A 130 9.98 -31.06 -19.66
N SER A 131 9.40 -30.20 -18.82
CA SER A 131 8.09 -29.62 -19.03
C SER A 131 8.22 -28.45 -20.02
N PRO A 132 7.38 -28.34 -21.06
CA PRO A 132 7.49 -27.28 -22.08
C PRO A 132 7.12 -25.87 -21.58
N ALA A 133 6.78 -25.71 -20.30
CA ALA A 133 6.41 -24.42 -19.72
C ALA A 133 7.62 -23.76 -19.04
N THR A 134 8.27 -22.84 -19.74
CA THR A 134 9.22 -21.89 -19.14
C THR A 134 8.45 -20.93 -18.23
N LEU A 135 8.31 -21.27 -16.95
CA LEU A 135 7.93 -20.32 -15.90
C LEU A 135 9.15 -20.09 -15.01
N GLN A 136 9.89 -19.01 -15.31
CA GLN A 136 10.95 -18.51 -14.45
C GLN A 136 10.33 -17.77 -13.25
N ILE A 137 10.03 -18.52 -12.18
CA ILE A 137 9.84 -17.92 -10.86
C ILE A 137 11.21 -17.99 -10.17
N ARG A 138 11.91 -16.85 -10.09
CA ARG A 138 13.14 -16.73 -9.29
C ARG A 138 12.77 -16.66 -7.81
N SER A 139 12.97 -17.76 -7.09
CA SER A 139 12.82 -17.84 -5.64
C SER A 139 14.05 -17.26 -4.93
N ASP A 140 14.19 -15.93 -4.90
CA ASP A 140 15.30 -15.28 -4.18
C ASP A 140 14.84 -14.21 -3.18
N ALA A 141 13.59 -14.27 -2.73
CA ALA A 141 13.05 -13.31 -1.78
C ALA A 141 12.08 -13.94 -0.78
N ALA A 142 12.60 -14.74 0.15
CA ALA A 142 11.84 -15.10 1.35
C ALA A 142 12.78 -15.32 2.54
N THR A 143 13.18 -14.23 3.20
CA THR A 143 13.59 -14.29 4.60
C THR A 143 12.59 -13.46 5.41
N ILE A 144 11.49 -14.10 5.80
CA ILE A 144 10.52 -13.50 6.73
C ILE A 144 11.07 -13.75 8.14
N ARG A 145 11.41 -12.67 8.85
CA ARG A 145 11.77 -12.71 10.27
C ARG A 145 10.50 -12.96 11.09
N ALA A 146 10.36 -14.18 11.62
CA ALA A 146 9.35 -14.50 12.61
C ALA A 146 9.67 -13.75 13.92
N ALA A 147 8.85 -12.75 14.26
CA ALA A 147 8.80 -12.20 15.61
C ALA A 147 7.85 -13.07 16.44
N SER A 148 8.38 -13.81 17.39
CA SER A 148 7.62 -14.58 18.37
C SER A 148 6.85 -13.64 19.30
N ALA A 149 5.52 -13.71 19.25
CA ALA A 149 4.65 -13.07 20.23
C ALA A 149 4.66 -13.87 21.53
N GLY A 150 5.40 -13.40 22.52
CA GLY A 150 5.26 -13.85 23.91
C GLY A 150 3.89 -13.45 24.45
N ALA A 151 3.20 -14.41 25.07
CA ALA A 151 1.90 -14.25 25.68
C ALA A 151 1.85 -13.07 26.67
N ALA A 152 1.00 -12.08 26.39
CA ALA A 152 0.58 -11.08 27.36
C ALA A 152 -0.93 -11.22 27.56
N GLN A 153 -1.30 -11.58 28.80
CA GLN A 153 -2.68 -11.81 29.24
C GLN A 153 -3.50 -10.53 29.12
N ALA A 154 -4.70 -10.65 28.55
CA ALA A 154 -5.66 -9.57 28.39
C ALA A 154 -6.55 -9.43 29.64
N THR A 155 -6.60 -8.24 30.23
CA THR A 155 -7.69 -7.81 31.11
C THR A 155 -8.58 -6.82 30.36
N PRO A 156 -9.90 -7.05 30.24
CA PRO A 156 -10.78 -6.18 29.47
C PRO A 156 -11.22 -4.97 30.31
N VAL A 157 -10.92 -3.75 29.83
CA VAL A 157 -11.52 -2.53 30.39
C VAL A 157 -12.82 -2.24 29.66
N LYS A 158 -13.91 -2.34 30.41
CA LYS A 158 -15.30 -2.07 30.02
C LYS A 158 -15.48 -0.62 29.59
N THR A 159 -15.95 -0.41 28.37
CA THR A 159 -16.47 0.88 27.85
C THR A 159 -17.75 1.25 28.58
N ALA A 160 -17.79 2.46 29.15
CA ALA A 160 -19.02 3.08 29.62
C ALA A 160 -19.17 4.45 28.95
N GLN A 161 -20.13 4.55 28.04
CA GLN A 161 -20.70 5.81 27.58
C GLN A 161 -21.42 6.48 28.75
N ALA A 162 -21.24 7.79 28.91
CA ALA A 162 -22.15 8.61 29.72
C ALA A 162 -22.18 10.03 29.18
N ALA A 163 -23.29 10.38 28.54
CA ALA A 163 -23.79 11.75 28.46
C ALA A 163 -25.03 11.82 29.35
N VAL A 164 -25.02 12.64 30.40
CA VAL A 164 -25.99 13.70 30.71
C VAL A 164 -25.70 14.33 32.08
N SER A 165 -26.07 15.60 32.17
CA SER A 165 -25.66 16.61 33.14
C SER A 165 -26.35 16.55 34.53
N ALA A 166 -25.70 17.27 35.46
CA ALA A 166 -26.23 18.02 36.60
C ALA A 166 -26.52 17.30 37.94
N THR A 167 -25.73 17.61 38.99
CA THR A 167 -26.11 18.56 40.07
C THR A 167 -25.07 18.61 41.21
N ARG A 168 -24.56 19.83 41.41
CA ARG A 168 -24.06 20.56 42.61
C ARG A 168 -23.98 19.89 44.00
N ALA A 169 -22.82 20.06 44.68
CA ALA A 169 -22.60 20.64 46.03
C ALA A 169 -21.15 20.35 46.50
N ASP A 170 -20.26 21.35 46.58
CA ASP A 170 -19.69 21.97 47.81
C ASP A 170 -18.86 21.01 48.69
N ALA A 171 -17.68 21.30 49.25
CA ALA A 171 -16.75 22.42 49.24
C ALA A 171 -15.48 21.97 50.03
N ARG A 172 -14.27 22.42 49.64
CA ARG A 172 -13.22 22.95 50.55
C ARG A 172 -11.86 23.20 49.83
N THR A 173 -11.45 24.48 49.90
CA THR A 173 -10.09 25.02 50.22
C THR A 173 -8.87 24.42 49.49
N ASP A 174 -8.03 25.14 48.74
CA ASP A 174 -7.44 26.47 49.00
C ASP A 174 -7.05 27.24 47.73
N ALA A 175 -6.93 28.56 47.89
CA ALA A 175 -6.68 29.55 46.85
C ALA A 175 -5.18 29.78 46.55
N GLY A 176 -4.88 29.95 45.25
CA GLY A 176 -3.58 30.34 44.69
C GLY A 176 -3.63 30.74 43.21
N THR A 177 -4.52 31.69 42.87
CA THR A 177 -4.46 32.78 41.85
C THR A 177 -3.33 32.69 40.77
N LYS A 178 -3.53 32.61 39.44
CA LYS A 178 -4.40 33.37 38.50
C LYS A 178 -4.78 32.60 37.21
N ALA A 179 -6.08 32.65 36.90
CA ALA A 179 -6.83 32.72 35.62
C ALA A 179 -6.20 32.13 34.32
N LYS A 180 -6.69 31.04 33.71
CA LYS A 180 -8.03 30.74 33.13
C LYS A 180 -8.32 31.49 31.81
N ALA A 181 -7.83 30.94 30.69
CA ALA A 181 -8.37 31.18 29.35
C ALA A 181 -8.84 29.83 28.74
N ALA A 182 -10.10 29.82 28.33
CA ALA A 182 -10.98 28.67 28.11
C ALA A 182 -10.61 27.77 26.90
N PRO A 183 -11.17 26.53 26.83
CA PRO A 183 -11.09 25.61 25.67
C PRO A 183 -11.54 26.22 24.32
N GLN A 184 -12.18 27.39 24.33
CA GLN A 184 -12.52 28.17 23.15
C GLN A 184 -11.29 28.62 22.35
N ASN A 185 -10.18 28.95 23.02
CA ASN A 185 -8.93 29.32 22.34
C ASN A 185 -8.27 28.14 21.61
N ALA A 186 -8.58 26.89 21.99
CA ALA A 186 -8.08 25.71 21.28
C ALA A 186 -8.89 25.42 20.01
N LEU A 187 -10.20 25.65 20.06
CA LEU A 187 -11.09 25.52 18.90
C LEU A 187 -10.85 26.63 17.88
N ALA A 188 -10.68 27.88 18.32
CA ALA A 188 -10.33 29.00 17.46
C ALA A 188 -8.99 28.77 16.71
N ARG A 189 -7.96 28.29 17.41
CA ARG A 189 -6.66 27.93 16.81
C ARG A 189 -6.75 26.76 15.83
N LYS A 190 -7.68 25.82 16.03
CA LYS A 190 -7.92 24.72 15.07
C LYS A 190 -8.67 25.22 13.83
N ALA A 191 -9.68 26.06 14.01
CA ALA A 191 -10.42 26.67 12.91
C ALA A 191 -9.52 27.55 12.03
N GLU A 192 -8.63 28.33 12.64
CA GLU A 192 -7.64 29.16 11.93
C GLU A 192 -6.65 28.31 11.12
N ARG A 193 -6.19 27.17 11.67
CA ARG A 193 -5.33 26.22 10.94
C ARG A 193 -6.06 25.55 9.77
N MET A 194 -7.35 25.24 9.93
CA MET A 194 -8.17 24.69 8.84
C MET A 194 -8.40 25.72 7.74
N ALA A 195 -8.65 26.99 8.09
CA ALA A 195 -8.77 28.08 7.12
C ALA A 195 -7.48 28.35 6.35
N MET A 196 -6.30 28.24 7.00
CA MET A 196 -5.01 28.34 6.31
C MET A 196 -4.76 27.17 5.35
N LEU A 197 -5.23 25.97 5.67
CA LEU A 197 -5.14 24.81 4.78
C LEU A 197 -6.09 24.97 3.59
N ASP A 198 -7.31 25.43 3.83
CA ASP A 198 -8.31 25.67 2.78
C ASP A 198 -7.84 26.75 1.80
N ALA A 199 -7.31 27.87 2.30
CA ALA A 199 -6.71 28.91 1.46
C ALA A 199 -5.49 28.42 0.66
N ARG A 200 -4.74 27.44 1.17
CA ARG A 200 -3.60 26.84 0.46
C ARG A 200 -4.03 25.80 -0.58
N LEU A 201 -5.18 25.17 -0.39
CA LEU A 201 -5.79 24.22 -1.33
C LEU A 201 -6.55 24.94 -2.44
N LEU A 202 -7.19 26.06 -2.12
CA LEU A 202 -7.98 26.92 -3.00
C LEU A 202 -7.14 28.01 -3.70
N ASP A 203 -5.82 27.98 -3.60
CA ASP A 203 -4.95 28.97 -4.25
C ASP A 203 -5.22 29.01 -5.75
N GLU A 204 -5.39 30.20 -6.33
CA GLU A 204 -5.86 30.44 -7.71
C GLU A 204 -5.03 29.68 -8.76
N ARG A 205 -3.79 29.35 -8.40
CA ARG A 205 -2.84 28.59 -9.20
C ARG A 205 -3.21 27.11 -9.34
N THR A 206 -3.72 26.45 -8.30
CA THR A 206 -4.13 25.04 -8.35
C THR A 206 -5.45 24.90 -9.11
N LEU A 207 -6.42 25.78 -8.87
CA LEU A 207 -7.67 25.82 -9.65
C LEU A 207 -7.41 26.13 -11.13
N GLY A 208 -6.50 27.07 -11.41
CA GLY A 208 -6.09 27.41 -12.79
C GLY A 208 -5.39 26.26 -13.51
N ASP A 209 -4.59 25.45 -12.81
CA ASP A 209 -3.93 24.28 -13.41
C ASP A 209 -4.91 23.12 -13.66
N ILE A 210 -5.90 22.92 -12.78
CA ILE A 210 -6.98 21.94 -13.01
C ILE A 210 -7.85 22.38 -14.20
N GLY A 211 -8.20 23.67 -14.28
CA GLY A 211 -8.98 24.22 -15.40
C GLY A 211 -8.24 24.10 -16.73
N ARG A 212 -6.95 24.45 -16.78
CA ARG A 212 -6.13 24.28 -18.00
C ARG A 212 -6.00 22.82 -18.42
N ARG A 213 -5.86 21.90 -17.46
CA ARG A 213 -5.78 20.46 -17.74
C ARG A 213 -7.11 19.88 -18.23
N ALA A 214 -8.23 20.32 -17.67
CA ALA A 214 -9.57 19.93 -18.12
C ALA A 214 -9.87 20.42 -19.55
N VAL A 215 -9.46 21.65 -19.90
CA VAL A 215 -9.61 22.18 -21.27
C VAL A 215 -8.71 21.43 -22.26
N ALA A 216 -7.47 21.11 -21.86
CA ALA A 216 -6.56 20.32 -22.68
C ALA A 216 -7.08 18.89 -22.95
N GLU A 217 -7.73 18.25 -21.96
CA GLU A 217 -8.36 16.94 -22.14
C GLU A 217 -9.61 17.00 -23.04
N ASN A 218 -10.43 18.05 -22.91
CA ASN A 218 -11.64 18.20 -23.73
C ASN A 218 -11.32 18.52 -25.21
N GLY A 219 -10.26 19.29 -25.47
CA GLY A 219 -9.76 19.57 -26.83
C GLY A 219 -9.11 18.36 -27.51
N GLY A 220 -8.63 17.38 -26.74
CA GLY A 220 -8.07 16.13 -27.27
C GLY A 220 -9.10 15.07 -27.68
N LYS A 221 -10.37 15.22 -27.26
CA LYS A 221 -11.47 14.28 -27.57
C LYS A 221 -12.27 14.63 -28.84
N GLN A 222 -11.96 15.74 -29.52
CA GLN A 222 -12.64 16.17 -30.76
C GLN A 222 -11.79 15.98 -32.03
N ARG A 223 -10.77 15.11 -32.01
CA ARG A 223 -10.01 14.73 -33.21
C ARG A 223 -10.12 13.25 -33.48
#